data_AF-A0A932F0N6-F1
#
_entry.id   AF-A0A932F0N6-F1
#
_cell.length_a   1.000
_cell.length_b   1.000
_cell.length_c   1.000
_cell.angle_alpha   90.00
_cell.angle_beta   90.00
_cell.angle_gamma   90.00
#
_symmetry.space_group_name_H-M   'P 1'
#
loop_
_entity.id
_entity.type
_entity.pdbx_description
1 polymer ?
#
loop_
_entity_poly.entity_id
_entity_poly.type
_entity_poly.pdbx_seq_one_letter_code
_entity_poly.pdbx_strand_id
1 'polypeptide(L)' 'MNPMTPSSQLAERLLAHALLCRQIARQSWHEETAAELEKLAAECDLAAAMAPPTDDKNQSVH' A
#
# COMPACT_ATOMS: atom_id res chain seq x y z
N MET A 1 1.22 15.41 -19.85
CA MET A 1 1.07 14.18 -19.03
C MET A 1 2.19 14.21 -18.00
N ASN A 2 1.88 14.49 -16.73
CA ASN A 2 2.90 14.59 -15.68
C ASN A 2 3.49 13.21 -15.38
N PRO A 3 4.82 13.05 -15.32
CA PRO A 3 5.43 11.79 -14.90
C PRO A 3 5.17 11.59 -13.40
N MET A 4 4.20 10.74 -13.07
CA MET A 4 3.92 10.31 -11.69
C MET A 4 5.09 9.46 -11.20
N THR A 5 5.71 9.87 -10.09
CA THR A 5 6.93 9.28 -9.54
C THR A 5 6.71 7.89 -8.91
N PRO A 6 7.74 7.01 -8.92
CA PRO A 6 7.60 5.58 -8.58
C PRO A 6 7.33 5.27 -7.09
N SER A 7 7.64 6.15 -6.14
CA SER A 7 7.35 5.90 -4.71
C SER A 7 5.88 6.13 -4.34
N SER A 8 5.22 7.11 -4.97
CA SER A 8 3.76 7.31 -4.87
C SER A 8 3.01 6.05 -5.30
N GLN A 9 3.48 5.41 -6.38
CA GLN A 9 2.88 4.17 -6.90
C GLN A 9 2.98 3.00 -5.91
N LEU A 10 4.05 2.92 -5.12
CA LEU A 10 4.18 1.83 -4.13
C LEU A 10 3.19 2.01 -2.98
N ALA A 11 3.11 3.22 -2.41
CA ALA A 11 2.17 3.51 -1.33
C ALA A 11 0.71 3.31 -1.79
N GLU A 12 0.37 3.78 -2.99
CA GLU A 12 -0.97 3.58 -3.59
C GLU A 12 -1.29 2.10 -3.80
N ARG A 13 -0.33 1.30 -4.29
CA ARG A 13 -0.51 -0.15 -4.46
C ARG A 13 -0.70 -0.87 -3.12
N LEU A 14 0.06 -0.48 -2.09
CA LEU A 14 -0.08 -1.05 -0.76
C LEU A 14 -1.46 -0.74 -0.16
N LEU A 15 -1.92 0.50 -0.29
CA LEU A 15 -3.27 0.89 0.16
C LEU A 15 -4.37 0.14 -0.60
N ALA A 16 -4.25 0.02 -1.93
CA ALA A 16 -5.19 -0.75 -2.73
C ALA A 16 -5.22 -2.24 -2.31
N HIS A 17 -4.06 -2.80 -1.98
CA HIS A 17 -3.98 -4.18 -1.50
C HIS A 17 -4.59 -4.34 -0.11
N ALA A 18 -4.33 -3.42 0.82
CA ALA A 18 -4.95 -3.41 2.14
C ALA A 18 -6.48 -3.39 2.08
N LEU A 19 -7.04 -2.56 1.18
CA LEU A 19 -8.49 -2.50 0.94
C LEU A 19 -9.04 -3.84 0.44
N LEU A 20 -8.35 -4.48 -0.50
CA LEU A 20 -8.75 -5.79 -1.03
C LEU A 20 -8.71 -6.86 0.08
N CYS A 21 -7.65 -6.93 0.87
CA CYS A 21 -7.53 -7.87 1.99
C CYS A 21 -8.69 -7.71 2.98
N ARG A 22 -9.06 -6.47 3.35
CA ARG A 22 -10.23 -6.20 4.21
C ARG A 22 -11.55 -6.64 3.56
N GLN A 23 -11.70 -6.43 2.26
CA GLN A 23 -12.90 -6.84 1.53
C GLN A 23 -13.05 -8.36 1.50
N ILE A 24 -11.96 -9.11 1.34
CA ILE A 24 -11.96 -10.57 1.38
C ILE A 24 -12.20 -11.05 2.82
N ALA A 25 -11.56 -10.46 3.82
CA ALA A 25 -11.76 -10.82 5.22
C ALA A 25 -13.23 -10.74 5.64
N ARG A 26 -13.92 -9.65 5.27
CA ARG A 26 -15.36 -9.46 5.54
C ARG A 26 -16.28 -10.49 4.88
N GLN A 27 -15.82 -11.10 3.79
CA GLN A 27 -16.58 -12.11 3.05
C GLN A 27 -16.14 -13.54 3.41
N SER A 28 -15.08 -13.70 4.20
CA SER A 28 -14.58 -14.99 4.64
C SER A 28 -15.47 -15.57 5.74
N TRP A 29 -15.81 -16.85 5.62
CA TRP A 29 -16.45 -17.63 6.70
C TRP A 29 -15.44 -18.33 7.61
N HIS A 30 -14.15 -18.29 7.25
CA HIS A 30 -13.07 -18.79 8.09
C HIS A 30 -12.51 -17.64 8.93
N GLU A 31 -12.78 -17.67 10.23
CA GLU A 31 -12.37 -16.61 11.17
C GLU A 31 -10.84 -16.42 11.20
N GLU A 32 -10.07 -17.52 11.19
CA GLU A 32 -8.60 -17.48 11.15
C GLU A 32 -8.10 -16.78 9.88
N THR A 33 -8.65 -17.13 8.72
CA THR A 33 -8.30 -16.49 7.45
C THR A 33 -8.69 -15.02 7.42
N ALA A 34 -9.85 -14.66 7.99
CA ALA A 34 -10.28 -13.27 8.09
C ALA A 34 -9.31 -12.45 8.95
N ALA A 35 -8.89 -13.00 10.11
CA ALA A 35 -7.93 -12.35 11.00
C ALA A 35 -6.56 -12.14 10.36
N GLU A 36 -6.02 -13.15 9.66
CA GLU A 36 -4.75 -13.02 8.92
C GLU A 36 -4.82 -11.99 7.80
N LEU A 37 -5.96 -11.92 7.07
CA LEU A 37 -6.18 -10.90 6.04
C LEU A 37 -6.28 -9.48 6.63
N GLU A 38 -6.94 -9.31 7.78
CA GLU A 38 -6.99 -8.02 8.47
C GLU A 38 -5.61 -7.58 8.96
N LYS A 39 -4.82 -8.51 9.49
CA LYS A 39 -3.43 -8.26 9.90
C LYS A 39 -2.58 -7.83 8.70
N LEU A 40 -2.65 -8.56 7.58
CA LEU A 40 -1.93 -8.22 6.36
C LEU A 40 -2.32 -6.84 5.83
N ALA A 41 -3.61 -6.48 5.90
CA ALA A 41 -4.06 -5.14 5.53
C ALA A 41 -3.45 -4.05 6.43
N ALA A 42 -3.36 -4.29 7.73
CA ALA A 42 -2.74 -3.35 8.67
C ALA A 42 -1.22 -3.18 8.40
N GLU A 43 -0.52 -4.27 8.07
CA GLU A 43 0.90 -4.23 7.67
C GLU A 43 1.10 -3.43 6.38
N CYS A 44 0.19 -3.58 5.40
CA CYS A 44 0.23 -2.79 4.16
C CYS A 44 0.00 -1.29 4.42
N ASP A 45 -0.96 -0.94 5.29
CA ASP A 45 -1.20 0.47 5.66
C ASP A 45 0.02 1.09 6.34
N LEU A 46 0.67 0.34 7.25
CA LEU A 46 1.89 0.79 7.91
C LEU A 46 3.03 0.99 6.91
N ALA A 47 3.23 0.03 5.99
CA ALA A 47 4.24 0.12 4.95
C ALA A 47 4.00 1.31 4.00
N ALA A 48 2.73 1.59 3.66
CA ALA A 48 2.36 2.76 2.87
C ALA A 48 2.66 4.07 3.60
N ALA A 49 2.37 4.14 4.91
CA ALA A 49 2.66 5.32 5.74
C ALA A 49 4.16 5.56 5.94
N MET A 50 4.97 4.49 5.94
CA MET A 50 6.42 4.55 6.05
C MET A 50 7.14 4.74 4.70
N ALA A 51 6.41 4.71 3.58
CA ALA A 51 7.00 4.93 2.27
C ALA A 51 7.59 6.36 2.23
N PRO A 52 8.87 6.51 1.86
CA PRO A 52 9.50 7.82 1.85
C PRO A 52 8.78 8.74 0.84
N PRO A 53 8.47 9.99 1.22
CA PRO A 53 8.03 10.99 0.25
C PRO A 53 9.15 11.15 -0.78
N THR A 54 8.80 11.18 -2.07
CA THR A 54 9.74 11.38 -3.17
C THR A 54 10.45 12.72 -2.97
N ASP A 55 11.72 12.68 -2.55
CA ASP A 55 12.60 13.83 -2.63
C ASP A 55 12.99 13.99 -4.11
N ASP A 56 12.24 14.81 -4.81
CA ASP A 56 12.43 15.16 -6.22
C ASP A 56 13.59 16.16 -6.37
N LYS A 57 14.78 15.74 -5.95
CA LYS A 57 16.03 16.49 -6.08
C LYS A 57 17.18 15.61 -6.52
N ASN A 58 17.07 14.99 -7.69
CA ASN A 58 18.28 14.71 -8.48
C ASN A 58 18.03 14.60 -9.98
N GLN A 59 17.35 15.59 -10.56
CA GLN A 59 17.54 15.94 -11.97
C GLN A 59 18.25 17.30 -12.04
N SER A 60 19.50 17.34 -11.57
CA SER A 60 20.40 18.42 -11.95
C SER A 60 21.23 17.92 -13.12
N VAL A 61 20.86 18.41 -14.29
CA VAL A 61 21.59 18.34 -15.55
C VAL A 61 23.05 18.75 -15.33
N HIS A 62 24.00 17.89 -15.70
CA HIS A 62 25.30 18.29 -16.26
C HIS A 62 25.85 17.18 -17.15
#